data_AF-A0A8C2I4Q5-F1
#
_entry.id   AF-A0A8C2I4Q5-F1
#
_cell.length_a   1.000
_cell.length_b   1.000
_cell.length_c   1.000
_cell.angle_alpha   90.00
_cell.angle_beta   90.00
_cell.angle_gamma   90.00
#
_symmetry.space_group_name_H-M   'P 1'
#
loop_
_entity.id
_entity.type
_entity.pdbx_description
1 polymer ?
#
loop_
_entity_poly.entity_id
_entity_poly.type
_entity_poly.pdbx_seq_one_letter_code
_entity_poly.pdbx_strand_id
1 'polypeptide(L)'
;MSVQRWTDTLRKAKKTALISDGKRKVHYLFEECDLKTDELLLRKWQHKTTFGDLIKESSSNVRICNISYPVEVFTVLAETVERCCVIRTSNKKYYKKFSIPDLDRCQLPLESAALSFTHANNTLIISYKKPKEILTLEQELLGELKKLKGTSEGDIDCKTQ
;
A
#
# COMPACT_ATOMS: atom_id res chain seq x y z
N MET A 1 -12.06 -0.30 12.89
CA MET A 1 -13.02 0.46 12.05
C MET A 1 -13.27 -0.34 10.77
N SER A 2 -14.52 -0.63 10.40
CA SER A 2 -14.85 -1.56 9.30
C SER A 2 -14.56 -0.96 7.92
N VAL A 3 -14.19 -1.84 6.98
CA VAL A 3 -14.06 -1.62 5.52
C VAL A 3 -14.99 -0.53 4.98
N GLN A 4 -16.28 -0.63 5.31
CA GLN A 4 -17.35 0.22 4.79
C GLN A 4 -17.17 1.70 5.16
N ARG A 5 -16.64 2.00 6.36
CA ARG A 5 -16.43 3.40 6.78
C ARG A 5 -15.33 4.09 5.97
N TRP A 6 -14.31 3.36 5.56
CA TRP A 6 -13.20 3.92 4.79
C TRP A 6 -13.63 4.19 3.34
N THR A 7 -14.34 3.26 2.70
CA THR A 7 -14.85 3.48 1.32
C THR A 7 -15.85 4.63 1.27
N ASP A 8 -16.70 4.76 2.28
CA ASP A 8 -17.60 5.90 2.40
C ASP A 8 -16.85 7.23 2.56
N THR A 9 -15.74 7.21 3.31
CA THR A 9 -14.85 8.37 3.47
C THR A 9 -14.20 8.74 2.13
N LEU A 10 -13.71 7.75 1.38
CA LEU A 10 -13.19 7.97 0.03
C LEU A 10 -14.27 8.51 -0.91
N ARG A 11 -15.47 7.93 -0.92
CA ARG A 11 -16.58 8.36 -1.77
C ARG A 11 -16.98 9.81 -1.46
N LYS A 12 -17.00 10.20 -0.18
CA LYS A 12 -17.30 11.58 0.26
C LYS A 12 -16.15 12.56 0.07
N ALA A 13 -14.90 12.09 -0.04
CA ALA A 13 -13.76 12.97 -0.22
C ALA A 13 -13.84 13.76 -1.53
N LYS A 14 -13.39 15.02 -1.51
CA LYS A 14 -13.23 15.84 -2.71
C LYS A 14 -12.13 15.22 -3.58
N LYS A 15 -12.44 14.97 -4.85
CA LYS A 15 -11.54 14.35 -5.83
C LYS A 15 -11.38 15.31 -7.01
N THR A 16 -10.16 15.48 -7.47
CA THR A 16 -9.87 16.17 -8.73
C THR A 16 -9.17 15.19 -9.66
N ALA A 17 -9.58 15.18 -10.93
CA ALA A 17 -9.00 14.31 -11.95
C ALA A 17 -8.34 15.18 -13.01
N LEU A 18 -7.03 14.98 -13.19
CA LEU A 18 -6.19 15.63 -14.19
C LEU A 18 -5.78 14.60 -15.24
N ILE A 19 -5.76 15.00 -16.50
CA ILE A 19 -5.26 14.17 -17.61
C ILE A 19 -3.93 14.77 -18.05
N SER A 20 -2.82 14.03 -17.86
CA SER A 20 -1.47 14.46 -18.24
C SER A 20 -0.70 13.27 -18.81
N ASP A 21 -0.05 13.45 -19.96
CA ASP A 21 0.72 12.41 -20.69
C ASP A 21 -0.08 11.12 -20.99
N GLY A 22 -1.36 11.31 -21.36
CA GLY A 22 -2.32 10.24 -21.59
C GLY A 22 -2.69 9.42 -20.34
N LYS A 23 -2.16 9.77 -19.16
CA LYS A 23 -2.53 9.17 -17.86
C LYS A 23 -3.56 10.05 -17.16
N ARG A 24 -4.65 9.44 -16.69
CA ARG A 24 -5.62 10.13 -15.84
C ARG A 24 -5.18 9.94 -14.38
N LYS A 25 -4.74 11.03 -13.76
CA LYS A 25 -4.33 11.10 -12.35
C LYS A 25 -5.50 11.60 -11.54
N VAL A 26 -5.94 10.82 -10.55
CA VAL A 26 -6.95 11.28 -9.61
C VAL A 26 -6.26 11.65 -8.31
N HIS A 27 -6.30 12.94 -7.99
CA HIS A 27 -5.87 13.47 -6.71
C HIS A 27 -7.05 13.36 -5.75
N TYR A 28 -6.90 12.49 -4.77
CA TYR A 28 -7.59 12.66 -3.51
C TYR A 28 -6.83 13.71 -2.71
N LEU A 29 -7.47 14.40 -1.77
CA LEU A 29 -6.77 15.27 -0.80
C LEU A 29 -5.68 14.52 0.02
N PHE A 30 -5.52 13.19 -0.19
CA PHE A 30 -4.64 12.30 0.57
C PHE A 30 -3.96 11.13 -0.20
N GLU A 31 -4.33 10.75 -1.45
CA GLU A 31 -3.78 9.57 -2.20
C GLU A 31 -3.77 9.79 -3.75
N GLU A 32 -2.86 9.14 -4.51
CA GLU A 32 -2.71 9.21 -6.00
C GLU A 32 -2.98 7.83 -6.65
N CYS A 33 -3.61 7.79 -7.83
CA CYS A 33 -3.96 6.55 -8.55
C CYS A 33 -3.59 6.63 -10.05
N ASP A 34 -2.96 5.59 -10.61
CA ASP A 34 -2.67 5.45 -12.05
C ASP A 34 -3.69 4.49 -12.70
N LEU A 35 -4.47 5.01 -13.65
CA LEU A 35 -5.57 4.28 -14.29
C LEU A 35 -5.15 3.48 -15.54
N LYS A 36 -3.88 3.49 -15.97
CA LYS A 36 -3.42 2.71 -17.15
C LYS A 36 -3.08 1.26 -16.82
N THR A 37 -2.56 1.00 -15.61
CA THR A 37 -2.09 -0.34 -15.23
C THR A 37 -3.19 -1.17 -14.55
N ASP A 38 -4.37 -0.59 -14.28
CA ASP A 38 -5.39 -1.12 -13.36
C ASP A 38 -4.82 -1.50 -11.97
N GLU A 39 -3.61 -1.04 -11.66
CA GLU A 39 -2.96 -1.15 -10.37
C GLU A 39 -3.11 0.20 -9.66
N LEU A 40 -3.66 0.18 -8.44
CA LEU A 40 -3.57 1.30 -7.51
C LEU A 40 -2.09 1.58 -7.18
N LEU A 41 -1.44 2.34 -8.05
CA LEU A 41 -0.08 2.84 -7.89
C LEU A 41 -0.10 4.01 -6.91
N LEU A 42 -0.17 3.73 -5.60
CA LEU A 42 0.77 4.25 -4.60
C LEU A 42 0.27 3.98 -3.18
N ARG A 43 1.08 3.26 -2.42
CA ARG A 43 1.33 3.57 -1.00
C ARG A 43 2.83 3.66 -0.76
N LYS A 44 3.47 4.70 -1.31
CA LYS A 44 4.90 4.93 -1.12
C LYS A 44 5.14 5.55 0.26
N TRP A 45 4.81 4.83 1.33
CA TRP A 45 5.25 5.21 2.68
C TRP A 45 6.71 4.81 2.81
N GLN A 46 7.59 5.79 2.69
CA GLN A 46 8.98 5.65 3.10
C GLN A 46 9.06 6.04 4.56
N HIS A 47 8.89 5.07 5.46
CA HIS A 47 9.20 5.32 6.86
C HIS A 47 10.69 5.02 7.08
N LYS A 48 11.50 6.04 7.32
CA LYS A 48 12.86 5.84 7.83
C LYS A 48 12.74 5.23 9.22
N THR A 49 13.37 4.09 9.43
CA THR A 49 13.35 3.42 10.72
C THR A 49 14.63 3.68 11.51
N THR A 50 14.59 3.45 12.83
CA THR A 50 15.69 3.71 13.78
C THR A 50 17.01 3.01 13.42
N PHE A 51 16.96 1.96 12.60
CA PHE A 51 18.12 1.18 12.16
C PHE A 51 18.58 1.48 10.72
N GLY A 52 18.05 2.54 10.09
CA GLY A 52 18.42 2.93 8.72
C GLY A 52 17.74 2.11 7.62
N ASP A 53 16.96 1.08 7.98
CA ASP A 53 16.18 0.32 7.00
C ASP A 53 15.09 1.19 6.38
N LEU A 54 14.88 0.96 5.09
CA LEU A 54 13.84 1.58 4.30
C LEU A 54 12.75 0.54 4.02
N ILE A 55 11.59 0.75 4.63
CA ILE A 55 10.39 -0.03 4.34
C ILE A 55 9.65 0.66 3.20
N LYS A 56 9.32 -0.10 2.16
CA LYS A 56 8.49 0.33 1.03
C LYS A 56 7.33 -0.63 0.89
N GLU A 57 6.13 -0.11 1.07
CA GLU A 57 4.90 -0.87 0.85
C GLU A 57 4.43 -0.71 -0.60
N SER A 58 3.91 -1.79 -1.16
CA SER A 58 3.23 -1.83 -2.45
C SER A 58 1.92 -2.60 -2.25
N SER A 59 1.08 -2.65 -3.29
CA SER A 59 -0.23 -3.29 -3.22
C SER A 59 -0.15 -4.74 -2.68
N SER A 60 0.80 -5.56 -3.14
CA SER A 60 0.88 -6.99 -2.80
C SER A 60 2.08 -7.39 -1.95
N ASN A 61 3.03 -6.48 -1.74
CA ASN A 61 4.30 -6.80 -1.10
C ASN A 61 4.87 -5.62 -0.32
N VAL A 62 5.68 -5.95 0.69
CA VAL A 62 6.47 -5.01 1.49
C VAL A 62 7.94 -5.33 1.28
N ARG A 63 8.73 -4.32 0.93
CA ARG A 63 10.17 -4.43 0.74
C ARG A 63 10.90 -3.73 1.85
N ILE A 64 11.84 -4.42 2.48
CA ILE A 64 12.69 -3.88 3.53
C ILE A 64 14.13 -3.97 3.06
N CYS A 65 14.67 -2.81 2.70
CA CYS A 65 16.02 -2.69 2.18
C CYS A 65 17.04 -2.54 3.31
N ASN A 66 18.31 -2.73 2.97
CA ASN A 66 19.47 -2.65 3.87
C ASN A 66 19.56 -3.82 4.86
N ILE A 67 19.03 -4.98 4.47
CA ILE A 67 19.06 -6.19 5.28
C ILE A 67 20.10 -7.16 4.69
N SER A 68 21.21 -7.36 5.39
CA SER A 68 22.36 -8.15 4.89
C SER A 68 22.47 -9.57 5.43
N TYR A 69 21.44 -10.07 6.11
CA TYR A 69 21.43 -11.44 6.66
C TYR A 69 20.90 -12.45 5.62
N PRO A 70 21.30 -13.73 5.67
CA PRO A 70 20.80 -14.73 4.75
C PRO A 70 19.30 -15.02 5.01
N VAL A 71 18.57 -15.45 3.96
CA VAL A 71 17.12 -15.70 4.04
C VAL A 71 16.73 -16.70 5.12
N GLU A 72 17.55 -17.72 5.32
CA GLU A 72 17.32 -18.85 6.23
C GLU A 72 17.26 -18.48 7.71
N VAL A 73 17.89 -17.36 8.09
CA VAL A 73 17.83 -16.90 9.49
C VAL A 73 16.57 -16.10 9.78
N PHE A 74 15.81 -15.67 8.76
CA PHE A 74 14.59 -14.90 8.96
C PHE A 74 13.41 -15.77 9.34
N THR A 75 12.60 -15.24 10.24
CA THR A 75 11.29 -15.75 10.58
C THR A 75 10.31 -14.59 10.46
N VAL A 76 9.32 -14.75 9.59
CA VAL A 76 8.24 -13.78 9.39
C VAL A 76 6.97 -14.39 9.96
N LEU A 77 6.30 -13.67 10.86
CA LEU A 77 5.09 -14.11 11.54
C LEU A 77 4.01 -13.03 11.45
N ALA A 78 2.76 -13.45 11.31
CA ALA A 78 1.61 -12.58 11.48
C ALA A 78 1.10 -12.68 12.93
N GLU A 79 1.06 -11.55 13.63
CA GLU A 79 0.46 -11.45 14.95
C GLU A 79 -0.98 -10.94 14.80
N THR A 80 -1.95 -11.81 15.04
CA THR A 80 -3.39 -11.50 14.84
C THR A 80 -3.93 -10.52 15.87
N VAL A 81 -3.43 -10.58 17.11
CA VAL A 81 -3.88 -9.72 18.23
C VAL A 81 -3.43 -8.27 18.02
N GLU A 82 -2.15 -8.08 17.73
CA GLU A 82 -1.59 -6.75 17.44
C GLU A 82 -1.80 -6.31 15.99
N ARG A 83 -2.30 -7.20 15.13
CA ARG A 83 -2.51 -7.00 13.69
C ARG A 83 -1.25 -6.53 12.97
N CYS A 84 -0.10 -7.04 13.38
CA CYS A 84 1.20 -6.65 12.86
C CYS A 84 1.95 -7.83 12.25
N CYS A 85 2.80 -7.54 11.28
CA CYS A 85 3.79 -8.46 10.78
C CYS A 85 5.08 -8.30 11.58
N VAL A 86 5.57 -9.41 12.11
CA VAL A 86 6.77 -9.49 12.93
C VAL A 86 7.85 -10.21 12.14
N ILE A 87 8.97 -9.52 11.96
CA ILE A 87 10.18 -10.07 11.36
C ILE A 87 11.20 -10.20 12.47
N ARG A 88 11.77 -11.37 12.61
CA ARG A 88 12.88 -11.62 13.51
C ARG A 88 13.91 -12.51 12.87
N THR A 89 15.15 -12.42 13.32
CA THR A 89 16.18 -13.39 12.96
C THR A 89 16.47 -14.36 14.09
N SER A 90 16.88 -15.59 13.77
CA SER A 90 17.27 -16.62 14.75
C SER A 90 18.43 -16.15 15.64
N ASN A 91 19.37 -15.39 15.07
CA ASN A 91 20.49 -14.79 15.79
C ASN A 91 20.13 -13.53 16.62
N LYS A 92 18.84 -13.15 16.67
CA LYS A 92 18.31 -11.97 17.38
C LYS A 92 18.93 -10.62 16.98
N LYS A 93 19.65 -10.56 15.85
CA LYS A 93 20.25 -9.31 15.34
C LYS A 93 19.26 -8.40 14.62
N TYR A 94 18.11 -8.93 14.22
CA TYR A 94 17.07 -8.19 13.54
C TYR A 94 15.73 -8.46 14.20
N TYR A 95 15.00 -7.40 14.53
CA TYR A 95 13.63 -7.46 15.00
C TYR A 95 12.88 -6.26 14.48
N LYS A 96 11.76 -6.49 13.81
CA LYS A 96 10.89 -5.43 13.30
C LYS A 96 9.43 -5.84 13.39
N LYS A 97 8.60 -4.90 13.82
CA LYS A 97 7.14 -4.97 13.72
C LYS A 97 6.65 -3.89 12.78
N PHE A 98 5.72 -4.22 11.91
CA PHE A 98 5.01 -3.25 11.07
C PHE A 98 3.57 -3.70 10.82
N SER A 99 2.64 -2.75 10.78
CA SER A 99 1.25 -2.99 10.39
C SER A 99 1.12 -3.07 8.87
N ILE A 100 0.14 -3.81 8.36
CA ILE A 100 -0.27 -3.74 6.95
C ILE A 100 -1.55 -2.89 6.91
N PRO A 101 -1.46 -1.60 6.51
CA PRO A 101 -2.59 -0.69 6.63
C PRO A 101 -3.81 -1.09 5.79
N ASP A 102 -3.64 -1.84 4.70
CA ASP A 102 -4.77 -2.37 3.91
C ASP A 102 -5.63 -3.33 4.73
N LEU A 103 -5.00 -4.28 5.40
CA LEU A 103 -5.68 -5.25 6.25
C LEU A 103 -6.28 -4.57 7.47
N ASP A 104 -5.58 -3.59 8.06
CA ASP A 104 -6.08 -2.82 9.21
C ASP A 104 -7.28 -1.95 8.90
N ARG A 105 -7.27 -1.25 7.76
CA ARG A 105 -8.44 -0.52 7.26
C ARG A 105 -9.63 -1.45 7.07
N CYS A 106 -9.37 -2.68 6.62
CA CYS A 106 -10.40 -3.68 6.38
C CYS A 106 -10.76 -4.54 7.60
N GLN A 107 -10.05 -4.39 8.72
CA GLN A 107 -10.13 -5.28 9.88
C GLN A 107 -10.05 -6.77 9.54
N LEU A 108 -9.37 -7.13 8.45
CA LEU A 108 -9.22 -8.52 8.06
C LEU A 108 -8.13 -9.19 8.91
N PRO A 109 -8.28 -10.48 9.23
CA PRO A 109 -7.25 -11.23 9.92
C PRO A 109 -6.03 -11.40 9.01
N LEU A 110 -4.84 -11.20 9.57
CA LEU A 110 -3.59 -11.53 8.89
C LEU A 110 -3.16 -12.92 9.33
N GLU A 111 -3.06 -13.85 8.39
CA GLU A 111 -2.65 -15.22 8.67
C GLU A 111 -1.19 -15.43 8.24
N SER A 112 -0.38 -16.06 9.10
CA SER A 112 1.02 -16.38 8.80
C SER A 112 1.15 -17.29 7.57
N ALA A 113 0.17 -18.15 7.30
CA ALA A 113 0.17 -19.04 6.14
C ALA A 113 -0.05 -18.31 4.80
N ALA A 114 -0.63 -17.10 4.83
CA ALA A 114 -0.86 -16.28 3.64
C ALA A 114 0.36 -15.40 3.30
N LEU A 115 1.39 -15.40 4.16
CA LEU A 115 2.63 -14.68 3.97
C LEU A 115 3.67 -15.58 3.29
N SER A 116 4.37 -15.02 2.31
CA SER A 116 5.60 -15.59 1.77
C SER A 116 6.68 -14.54 1.79
N PHE A 117 7.94 -14.95 1.91
CA PHE A 117 9.05 -14.00 1.88
C PHE A 117 10.22 -14.54 1.06
N THR A 118 10.94 -13.62 0.45
CA THR A 118 12.18 -13.88 -0.28
C THR A 118 13.20 -12.81 0.10
N HIS A 119 14.48 -13.11 -0.07
CA HIS A 119 15.55 -12.15 0.19
C HIS A 119 16.50 -12.13 -0.99
N ALA A 120 16.72 -10.93 -1.54
CA ALA A 120 17.61 -10.70 -2.66
C ALA A 120 18.11 -9.25 -2.64
N ASN A 121 19.35 -9.01 -3.10
CA ASN A 121 19.91 -7.65 -3.23
C ASN A 121 19.77 -6.81 -1.94
N ASN A 122 20.14 -7.39 -0.79
CA ASN A 122 20.01 -6.79 0.54
C ASN A 122 18.59 -6.28 0.86
N THR A 123 17.57 -6.93 0.28
CA THR A 123 16.17 -6.56 0.44
C THR A 123 15.36 -7.78 0.79
N LEU A 124 14.69 -7.74 1.93
CA LEU A 124 13.67 -8.71 2.32
C LEU A 124 12.35 -8.29 1.68
N ILE A 125 11.77 -9.17 0.88
CA ILE A 125 10.49 -8.96 0.19
C ILE A 125 9.47 -9.88 0.85
N ILE A 126 8.47 -9.29 1.49
CA ILE A 126 7.37 -10.00 2.13
C ILE A 126 6.14 -9.82 1.24
N SER A 127 5.69 -10.90 0.64
CA SER A 127 4.50 -10.94 -0.20
C SER A 127 3.34 -11.51 0.60
N TYR A 128 2.15 -10.98 0.38
CA TYR A 128 0.94 -11.46 1.03
C TYR A 128 -0.18 -11.59 0.02
N LYS A 129 -0.99 -12.63 0.18
CA LYS A 129 -2.17 -12.80 -0.67
C LYS A 129 -3.26 -11.84 -0.19
N LYS A 130 -3.66 -10.90 -1.06
CA LYS A 130 -4.80 -10.02 -0.76
C LYS A 130 -6.09 -10.83 -0.61
N PRO A 131 -6.84 -10.64 0.48
CA PRO A 131 -8.18 -11.19 0.61
C PRO A 131 -9.11 -10.64 -0.47
N LYS A 132 -10.13 -11.43 -0.83
CA LYS A 132 -11.06 -11.11 -1.92
C LYS A 132 -11.80 -9.80 -1.66
N GLU A 133 -12.10 -9.54 -0.40
CA GLU A 133 -12.77 -8.34 0.07
C GLU A 133 -11.98 -7.08 -0.35
N ILE A 134 -10.65 -7.08 -0.18
CA ILE A 134 -9.80 -5.96 -0.60
C ILE A 134 -9.84 -5.79 -2.12
N LEU A 135 -9.71 -6.90 -2.85
CA LEU A 135 -9.72 -6.87 -4.32
C LEU A 135 -11.04 -6.33 -4.88
N THR A 136 -12.18 -6.75 -4.32
CA THR A 136 -13.50 -6.25 -4.72
C THR A 136 -13.64 -4.75 -4.47
N LEU A 137 -13.15 -4.26 -3.33
CA LEU A 137 -13.20 -2.83 -3.02
C LEU A 137 -12.33 -2.00 -3.97
N GLU A 138 -11.12 -2.49 -4.28
CA GLU A 138 -10.22 -1.83 -5.22
C GLU A 138 -10.86 -1.74 -6.60
N GLN A 139 -11.52 -2.81 -7.05
CA GLN A 139 -12.27 -2.84 -8.31
C GLN A 139 -13.45 -1.87 -8.32
N GLU A 140 -14.24 -1.83 -7.24
CA GLU A 140 -15.35 -0.87 -7.11
C GLU A 140 -14.86 0.57 -7.14
N LEU A 141 -13.78 0.87 -6.40
CA LEU A 141 -13.19 2.20 -6.36
C LEU A 141 -12.66 2.61 -7.73
N LEU A 142 -11.96 1.73 -8.43
CA LEU A 142 -11.51 1.96 -9.80
C LEU A 142 -12.70 2.21 -10.74
N GLY A 143 -13.79 1.46 -10.58
CA GLY A 143 -15.04 1.68 -11.33
C GLY A 143 -15.62 3.08 -11.10
N GLU A 144 -15.68 3.52 -9.85
CA GLU A 144 -16.12 4.89 -9.50
C GLU A 144 -15.17 5.96 -10.06
N LEU A 145 -13.86 5.73 -10.01
CA LEU A 145 -12.86 6.65 -10.55
C LEU A 145 -12.95 6.79 -12.08
N LYS A 146 -13.24 5.70 -12.80
CA LYS A 146 -13.41 5.72 -14.25
C LYS A 146 -14.61 6.59 -14.68
N LYS A 147 -15.64 6.72 -13.82
CA LYS A 147 -16.81 7.59 -14.05
C LYS A 147 -16.49 9.08 -13.91
N LEU A 148 -15.43 9.45 -13.18
CA LEU A 148 -15.01 10.84 -13.04
C LEU A 148 -14.44 11.34 -14.37
N LYS A 149 -15.07 12.39 -14.92
CA LYS A 149 -14.52 13.13 -16.06
C LYS A 149 -13.31 13.93 -15.59
N GLY A 150 -12.17 13.71 -16.22
CA GLY A 150 -10.98 14.52 -15.99
C GLY A 150 -11.11 15.86 -16.70
N THR A 151 -10.66 16.93 -16.06
CA THR A 151 -10.49 18.22 -16.73
C THR A 151 -9.21 18.13 -17.56
N SER A 152 -9.31 18.42 -18.87
CA SER A 152 -8.14 18.57 -19.74
C SER A 152 -7.34 19.81 -19.33
N GLU A 153 -6.01 19.75 -19.37
CA GLU A 153 -5.04 20.82 -19.04
C GLU A 153 -5.24 22.17 -19.80
N GLY A 154 -6.26 22.31 -20.65
CA GLY A 154 -6.48 23.47 -21.50
C GLY A 154 -7.37 24.59 -20.96
N ASP A 155 -7.86 24.54 -19.72
CA ASP A 155 -8.71 25.60 -19.17
C ASP A 155 -8.45 25.82 -17.66
N ILE A 156 -7.24 26.26 -17.34
CA ILE A 156 -6.96 26.90 -16.06
C ILE A 156 -6.39 28.28 -16.40
N ASP A 157 -7.28 29.22 -16.72
CA ASP A 157 -6.95 30.64 -16.74
C ASP A 157 -6.71 31.07 -15.27
N CYS A 158 -5.50 30.78 -14.78
CA CYS A 158 -5.00 31.31 -13.52
C CYS A 158 -4.84 32.82 -13.67
N LYS A 159 -5.90 33.58 -13.39
CA LYS A 159 -5.74 35.00 -13.07
C LYS A 159 -5.12 35.12 -11.68
N THR A 160 -3.80 35.31 -11.67
CA THR A 160 -3.05 35.83 -10.53
C THR A 160 -3.63 37.17 -10.11
N GLN A 161 -3.92 37.34 -8.83
CA GLN A 161 -4.05 38.64 -8.17
C GLN A 161 -2.81 38.89 -7.32
#